data_AF-A0A1F9AAB0-F1
#
_entry.id   AF-A0A1F9AAB0-F1
#
_cell.length_a   1.000
_cell.length_b   1.000
_cell.length_c   1.000
_cell.angle_alpha   90.00
_cell.angle_beta   90.00
_cell.angle_gamma   90.00
#
_symmetry.space_group_name_H-M   'P 1'
#
loop_
_entity.id
_entity.type
_entity.pdbx_description
1 polymer ?
#
loop_
_entity_poly.entity_id
_entity_poly.type
_entity_poly.pdbx_seq_one_letter_code
_entity_poly.pdbx_strand_id
1 'polypeptide(L)'
;MYCPQCGTQNDDNAFRCIKCGIVLQQVPPGKKKNTAVIVLVVAAIALVLFAVIGILAAIAIPSFVNQQAKARNAMAQAEIKNACRAAAAFFVEHPDKAVTLDELKEEGLAMNPDIELSIENGTMEELSIRAKHIKGNRVYVADKNCDIQEIRP
;
A
#
# COMPACT_ATOMS: atom_id res chain seq x y z
N MET A 1 -2.95 66.46 3.00
CA MET A 1 -3.50 67.33 4.06
C MET A 1 -2.51 68.44 4.44
N TYR A 2 -2.99 69.63 4.84
CA TYR A 2 -2.10 70.73 5.30
C TYR A 2 -1.83 70.63 6.80
N CYS A 3 -0.59 70.91 7.20
CA CYS A 3 -0.18 70.91 8.60
C CYS A 3 -0.78 72.12 9.36
N PRO A 4 -1.48 71.92 10.49
CA PRO A 4 -2.09 73.03 11.24
C PRO A 4 -1.08 73.94 11.94
N GLN A 5 0.17 73.48 12.15
CA GLN A 5 1.19 74.28 12.81
C GLN A 5 2.08 75.07 11.84
N CYS A 6 2.47 74.49 10.70
CA CYS A 6 3.45 75.13 9.80
C CYS A 6 2.94 75.30 8.35
N GLY A 7 1.69 74.95 8.06
CA GLY A 7 1.04 75.15 6.75
C GLY A 7 1.59 74.29 5.60
N THR A 8 2.57 73.42 5.86
CA THR A 8 3.16 72.57 4.81
C THR A 8 2.15 71.52 4.35
N GLN A 9 2.06 71.31 3.04
CA GLN A 9 1.26 70.22 2.45
C GLN A 9 2.00 68.90 2.66
N ASN A 10 1.30 67.91 3.21
CA ASN A 10 1.80 66.54 3.39
C ASN A 10 0.84 65.58 2.68
N ASP A 11 1.32 64.38 2.37
CA ASP A 11 0.47 63.30 1.86
C ASP A 11 -0.69 63.01 2.84
N ASP A 12 -1.83 62.56 2.32
CA ASP A 12 -3.04 62.35 3.13
C ASP A 12 -2.88 61.23 4.18
N ASN A 13 -1.90 60.34 4.01
CA ASN A 13 -1.54 59.29 4.97
C ASN A 13 -0.29 59.64 5.81
N ALA A 14 0.17 60.90 5.79
CA ALA A 14 1.36 61.31 6.53
C ALA A 14 1.09 61.34 8.04
N PHE A 15 1.67 60.40 8.80
CA PHE A 15 1.54 60.39 10.27
C PHE A 15 2.19 61.60 10.94
N ARG A 16 3.22 62.17 10.32
CA ARG A 16 3.92 63.36 10.81
C ARG A 16 4.17 64.35 9.69
N CYS A 17 4.23 65.64 10.04
CA CYS A 17 4.59 66.66 9.10
C CYS A 17 6.07 66.57 8.71
N ILE A 18 6.38 66.58 7.40
CA ILE A 18 7.74 66.49 6.88
C ILE A 18 8.64 67.68 7.25
N LYS A 19 8.03 68.83 7.57
CA LYS A 19 8.76 70.07 7.88
C LYS A 19 8.94 70.32 9.37
N CYS A 20 7.90 70.12 10.17
CA CYS A 20 7.92 70.47 11.62
C CYS A 20 7.76 69.27 12.57
N GLY A 21 7.55 68.06 12.04
CA GLY A 21 7.55 66.82 12.83
C GLY A 21 6.31 66.54 13.69
N ILE A 22 5.31 67.44 13.72
CA ILE A 22 4.08 67.18 14.49
C ILE A 22 3.30 66.01 13.93
N VAL A 23 2.59 65.31 14.82
CA VAL A 23 1.72 64.19 14.45
C VAL A 23 0.44 64.76 13.81
N LEU A 24 0.21 64.42 12.54
CA LEU A 24 -0.98 64.86 11.78
C LEU A 24 -2.11 63.84 11.88
N GLN A 25 -1.77 62.56 12.03
CA GLN A 25 -2.72 61.47 12.20
C GLN A 25 -2.20 60.52 13.29
N GLN A 26 -3.06 60.20 14.26
CA GLN A 26 -2.76 59.16 15.24
C GLN A 26 -2.88 57.80 14.52
N VAL A 27 -1.83 56.97 14.59
CA VAL A 27 -1.88 55.61 14.05
C VAL A 27 -3.01 54.88 14.80
N PRO A 28 -4.03 54.34 14.11
CA PRO A 28 -5.05 53.54 14.79
C PRO A 28 -4.37 52.37 15.53
N PRO A 29 -4.80 52.03 16.76
CA PRO A 29 -4.19 50.94 17.51
C PRO A 29 -4.25 49.65 16.69
N GLY A 30 -3.08 49.08 16.39
CA GLY A 30 -2.99 47.83 15.64
C GLY A 30 -3.74 46.71 16.35
N LYS A 31 -4.68 46.06 15.66
CA LYS A 31 -5.45 44.93 16.20
C LYS A 31 -4.47 43.80 16.56
N LYS A 32 -4.29 43.52 17.85
CA LYS A 32 -3.47 42.39 18.32
C LYS A 32 -4.02 41.08 17.73
N LYS A 33 -3.24 40.44 16.86
CA LYS A 33 -3.57 39.09 16.37
C LYS A 33 -3.14 38.08 17.42
N ASN A 34 -4.07 37.21 17.84
CA ASN A 34 -3.79 36.14 18.80
C ASN A 34 -3.08 34.97 18.11
N THR A 35 -1.95 35.25 17.44
CA THR A 35 -1.18 34.25 16.68
C THR A 35 -0.77 33.08 17.57
N ALA A 36 -0.46 33.34 18.84
CA ALA A 36 -0.19 32.30 19.83
C ALA A 36 -1.38 31.34 20.01
N VAL A 37 -2.60 31.86 20.08
CA VAL A 37 -3.81 31.03 20.22
C VAL A 37 -4.03 30.18 18.96
N ILE A 38 -3.87 30.77 17.77
CA ILE A 38 -4.02 30.03 16.50
C ILE A 38 -2.99 28.89 16.43
N VAL A 39 -1.73 29.17 16.76
CA VAL A 39 -0.66 28.15 16.74
C VAL A 39 -0.95 27.04 17.74
N LEU A 40 -1.40 27.36 18.96
CA LEU A 40 -1.75 26.37 19.97
C LEU A 40 -2.93 25.49 19.54
N VAL A 41 -3.96 26.09 18.94
CA VAL A 41 -5.13 25.35 18.43
C VAL A 41 -4.72 24.41 17.29
N VAL A 42 -3.92 24.89 16.33
CA VAL A 42 -3.43 24.07 15.21
C VAL A 42 -2.53 22.93 15.70
N ALA A 43 -1.64 23.21 16.66
CA ALA A 43 -0.78 22.19 17.26
C ALA A 43 -1.61 21.12 17.99
N ALA A 44 -2.63 21.53 18.77
CA ALA A 44 -3.52 20.60 19.44
C ALA A 44 -4.28 19.69 18.46
N ILE A 45 -4.83 20.26 17.38
CA ILE A 45 -5.52 19.48 16.33
C ILE A 45 -4.55 18.51 15.65
N ALA A 46 -3.34 18.94 15.31
CA ALA A 46 -2.33 18.09 14.67
C ALA A 46 -1.97 16.88 15.55
N LEU A 47 -1.76 17.09 16.86
CA LEU A 47 -1.43 16.01 17.79
C LEU A 47 -2.54 14.96 17.88
N VAL A 48 -3.81 15.40 17.95
CA VAL A 48 -4.96 14.48 17.95
C VAL A 48 -5.02 13.68 16.65
N LEU A 49 -4.82 14.33 15.50
CA LEU A 49 -4.83 13.66 14.20
C LEU A 49 -3.75 12.58 14.10
N PHE A 50 -2.51 12.87 14.52
CA PHE A 50 -1.43 11.89 14.52
C PHE A 50 -1.71 10.71 15.45
N ALA A 51 -2.30 10.96 16.62
CA ALA A 51 -2.69 9.88 17.54
C ALA A 51 -3.73 8.95 16.91
N VAL A 52 -4.76 9.50 16.26
CA VAL A 52 -5.81 8.71 15.59
C VAL A 52 -5.24 7.90 14.41
N ILE A 53 -4.41 8.52 13.56
CA ILE A 53 -3.75 7.83 12.44
C ILE A 53 -2.88 6.68 12.95
N GLY A 54 -2.15 6.87 14.07
CA GLY A 54 -1.34 5.84 14.69
C GLY A 54 -2.15 4.61 15.11
N ILE A 55 -3.31 4.82 15.76
CA ILE A 55 -4.20 3.72 16.18
C ILE A 55 -4.75 2.97 14.96
N LEU A 56 -5.21 3.70 13.93
CA LEU A 56 -5.74 3.08 12.71
C LEU A 56 -4.67 2.28 11.96
N ALA A 57 -3.45 2.82 11.85
CA ALA A 57 -2.33 2.15 11.21
C ALA A 57 -1.94 0.86 11.96
N ALA A 58 -1.95 0.87 13.29
CA ALA A 58 -1.64 -0.30 14.10
C ALA A 58 -2.59 -1.48 13.85
N ILE A 59 -3.87 -1.23 13.56
CA ILE A 59 -4.85 -2.28 13.23
C ILE A 59 -4.75 -2.69 11.75
N ALA A 60 -4.55 -1.72 10.85
CA ALA A 60 -4.58 -1.95 9.41
C ALA A 60 -3.34 -2.71 8.89
N ILE A 61 -2.14 -2.36 9.36
CA ILE A 61 -0.87 -2.98 8.92
C ILE A 61 -0.86 -4.51 9.10
N PRO A 62 -1.17 -5.08 10.30
CA PRO A 62 -1.13 -6.53 10.46
C PRO A 62 -2.20 -7.23 9.62
N SER A 63 -3.38 -6.63 9.45
CA SER A 63 -4.41 -7.15 8.57
C SER A 63 -3.94 -7.19 7.11
N PHE A 64 -3.34 -6.10 6.62
CA PHE A 64 -2.85 -6.01 5.25
C PHE A 64 -1.73 -7.03 4.96
N VAL A 65 -0.78 -7.20 5.87
CA VAL A 65 0.29 -8.21 5.75
C VAL A 65 -0.30 -9.63 5.68
N ASN A 66 -1.29 -9.93 6.53
CA ASN A 66 -1.97 -11.22 6.52
C ASN A 66 -2.76 -11.45 5.21
N GLN A 67 -3.42 -10.43 4.68
CA GLN A 67 -4.13 -10.54 3.40
C GLN A 67 -3.17 -10.75 2.22
N GLN A 68 -2.03 -10.07 2.21
CA GLN A 68 -0.98 -10.33 1.21
C GLN A 68 -0.48 -11.77 1.27
N ALA A 69 -0.23 -12.30 2.47
CA ALA A 69 0.19 -13.69 2.62
C ALA A 69 -0.87 -14.66 2.08
N LYS A 70 -2.15 -14.42 2.41
CA LYS A 70 -3.27 -15.21 1.87
C LYS A 70 -3.36 -15.14 0.34
N ALA A 71 -3.18 -13.95 -0.25
CA ALA A 71 -3.23 -13.78 -1.71
C ALA A 71 -2.10 -14.57 -2.40
N ARG A 72 -0.87 -14.49 -1.89
CA ARG A 72 0.28 -15.28 -2.40
C ARG A 72 0.03 -16.77 -2.32
N ASN A 73 -0.50 -17.24 -1.19
CA ASN A 73 -0.85 -18.64 -1.00
C ASN A 73 -2.00 -19.08 -1.93
N ALA A 74 -2.99 -18.21 -2.15
CA ALA A 74 -4.08 -18.47 -3.10
C ALA A 74 -3.58 -18.56 -4.55
N MET A 75 -2.56 -17.79 -4.92
CA MET A 75 -1.90 -17.93 -6.24
C MET A 75 -1.27 -19.31 -6.39
N ALA A 76 -0.51 -19.79 -5.39
CA ALA A 76 0.05 -21.15 -5.41
C ALA A 76 -1.04 -22.23 -5.49
N GLN A 77 -2.13 -22.04 -4.75
CA GLN A 77 -3.28 -22.96 -4.77
C GLN A 77 -4.04 -22.93 -6.11
N ALA A 78 -4.07 -21.81 -6.81
CA ALA A 78 -4.65 -21.74 -8.15
C ALA A 78 -3.73 -22.43 -9.17
N GLU A 79 -2.43 -22.20 -9.08
CA GLU A 79 -1.45 -22.78 -10.00
C GLU A 79 -1.42 -24.30 -9.91
N ILE A 80 -1.41 -24.86 -8.70
CA ILE A 80 -1.42 -26.32 -8.52
C ILE A 80 -2.70 -26.96 -9.09
N LYS A 81 -3.85 -26.28 -9.03
CA LYS A 81 -5.09 -26.73 -9.67
C LYS A 81 -4.98 -26.74 -11.18
N ASN A 82 -4.32 -25.74 -11.76
CA ASN A 82 -4.08 -25.69 -13.19
C ASN A 82 -3.11 -26.79 -13.63
N ALA A 83 -2.03 -27.00 -12.86
CA ALA A 83 -1.08 -28.08 -13.11
C ALA A 83 -1.72 -29.47 -13.01
N CYS A 84 -2.59 -29.68 -12.03
CA CYS A 84 -3.41 -30.88 -11.89
C CYS A 84 -4.30 -31.13 -13.11
N ARG A 85 -4.98 -30.10 -13.63
CA ARG A 85 -5.80 -30.22 -14.83
C ARG A 85 -4.96 -30.55 -16.07
N ALA A 86 -3.80 -29.92 -16.22
CA ALA A 86 -2.87 -30.22 -17.30
C ALA A 86 -2.33 -31.66 -17.19
N ALA A 87 -2.00 -32.13 -15.98
CA ALA A 87 -1.56 -33.50 -15.74
C ALA A 87 -2.68 -34.50 -16.09
N ALA A 88 -3.92 -34.23 -15.68
CA ALA A 88 -5.06 -35.06 -16.03
C ALA A 88 -5.29 -35.14 -17.54
N ALA A 89 -5.12 -34.03 -18.28
CA ALA A 89 -5.19 -34.02 -19.73
C ALA A 89 -4.07 -34.88 -20.35
N PHE A 90 -2.83 -34.72 -19.88
CA PHE A 90 -1.69 -35.51 -20.32
C PHE A 90 -1.92 -37.03 -20.16
N PHE A 91 -2.42 -37.48 -19.01
CA PHE A 91 -2.63 -38.91 -18.75
C PHE A 91 -3.78 -39.52 -19.57
N VAL A 92 -4.72 -38.71 -20.09
CA VAL A 92 -5.73 -39.21 -21.03
C VAL A 92 -5.09 -39.64 -22.35
N GLU A 93 -4.05 -38.93 -22.80
CA GLU A 93 -3.35 -39.22 -24.05
C GLU A 93 -2.16 -40.17 -23.85
N HIS A 94 -1.57 -40.15 -22.65
CA HIS A 94 -0.32 -40.85 -22.32
C HIS A 94 -0.41 -41.59 -20.97
N PRO A 95 -1.24 -42.64 -20.86
CA PRO A 95 -1.49 -43.34 -19.58
C PRO A 95 -0.25 -44.02 -18.98
N ASP A 96 0.69 -44.44 -19.81
CA ASP A 96 1.90 -45.18 -19.39
C ASP A 96 3.13 -44.28 -19.20
N LYS A 97 3.03 -42.97 -19.44
CA LYS A 97 4.15 -42.04 -19.30
C LYS A 97 4.11 -41.31 -17.97
N ALA A 98 5.28 -40.96 -17.45
CA ALA A 98 5.40 -40.05 -16.32
C ALA A 98 5.43 -38.61 -16.82
N VAL A 99 4.55 -37.76 -16.30
CA VAL A 99 4.46 -36.35 -16.67
C VAL A 99 5.60 -35.54 -16.05
N THR A 100 6.15 -34.62 -16.83
CA THR A 100 7.21 -33.69 -16.48
C THR A 100 6.72 -32.25 -16.56
N LEU A 101 7.48 -31.32 -15.96
CA LEU A 101 7.10 -29.90 -15.96
C LEU A 101 6.99 -29.32 -17.38
N ASP A 102 7.82 -29.78 -18.30
CA ASP A 102 7.82 -29.29 -19.68
C ASP A 102 6.61 -29.83 -20.46
N GLU A 103 6.23 -31.09 -20.25
CA GLU A 103 5.00 -31.66 -20.82
C GLU A 103 3.75 -30.90 -20.31
N LEU A 104 3.70 -30.53 -19.03
CA LEU A 104 2.59 -29.71 -18.53
C LEU A 104 2.48 -28.35 -19.24
N LYS A 105 3.60 -27.74 -19.65
CA LYS A 105 3.57 -26.48 -20.40
C LYS A 105 3.05 -26.68 -21.81
N GLU A 106 3.41 -27.79 -22.44
CA GLU A 106 2.88 -28.17 -23.76
C GLU A 106 1.36 -28.40 -23.69
N GLU A 107 0.86 -28.98 -22.60
CA GLU A 107 -0.58 -29.10 -22.28
C GLU A 107 -1.26 -27.77 -21.89
N GLY A 108 -0.53 -26.65 -21.94
CA GLY A 108 -1.09 -25.31 -21.73
C GLY A 108 -1.00 -24.79 -20.29
N LEU A 109 -0.18 -25.38 -19.43
CA LEU A 109 0.12 -24.81 -18.11
C LEU A 109 0.87 -23.47 -18.27
N ALA A 110 0.21 -22.38 -17.90
CA ALA A 110 0.80 -21.05 -17.89
C ALA A 110 1.56 -20.81 -16.57
N MET A 111 2.87 -21.07 -16.56
CA MET A 111 3.68 -20.89 -15.36
C MET A 111 3.71 -19.44 -14.87
N ASN A 112 3.43 -19.28 -13.58
CA ASN A 112 3.68 -18.03 -12.87
C ASN A 112 5.11 -18.00 -12.28
N PRO A 113 5.96 -17.00 -12.60
CA PRO A 113 7.33 -16.92 -12.09
C PRO A 113 7.43 -16.74 -10.57
N ASP A 114 6.35 -16.30 -9.91
CA ASP A 114 6.29 -16.19 -8.45
C ASP A 114 5.94 -17.53 -7.76
N ILE A 115 5.70 -18.59 -8.53
CA ILE A 115 5.37 -19.93 -8.01
C ILE A 115 6.49 -20.92 -8.36
N GLU A 116 7.04 -21.54 -7.31
CA GLU A 116 7.89 -22.72 -7.41
C GLU A 116 6.99 -23.95 -7.55
N LEU A 117 6.97 -24.54 -8.74
CA LEU A 117 6.22 -25.76 -9.03
C LEU A 117 7.20 -26.89 -9.35
N SER A 118 7.01 -28.04 -8.70
CA SER A 118 7.85 -29.21 -8.86
C SER A 118 7.01 -30.47 -8.85
N ILE A 119 7.31 -31.42 -9.74
CA ILE A 119 6.68 -32.73 -9.78
C ILE A 119 7.61 -33.69 -9.03
N GLU A 120 7.15 -34.25 -7.91
CA GLU A 120 7.92 -35.20 -7.11
C GLU A 120 7.81 -36.62 -7.66
N ASN A 121 6.63 -36.97 -8.15
CA ASN A 121 6.37 -38.21 -8.87
C ASN A 121 5.39 -37.89 -10.02
N GLY A 122 5.80 -38.22 -11.24
CA GLY A 122 5.06 -37.92 -12.46
C GLY A 122 4.19 -39.07 -12.96
N THR A 123 4.17 -40.23 -12.30
CA THR A 123 3.37 -41.37 -12.76
C THR A 123 1.88 -41.17 -12.44
N MET A 124 0.98 -41.76 -13.24
CA MET A 124 -0.46 -41.59 -13.07
C MET A 124 -0.98 -42.08 -11.69
N GLU A 125 -0.42 -43.18 -11.18
CA GLU A 125 -0.91 -43.82 -9.94
C GLU A 125 -0.40 -43.19 -8.65
N GLU A 126 0.75 -42.52 -8.71
CA GLU A 126 1.44 -41.91 -7.58
C GLU A 126 1.77 -40.44 -7.84
N LEU A 127 1.01 -39.77 -8.72
CA LEU A 127 1.23 -38.37 -9.08
C LEU A 127 1.34 -37.52 -7.80
N SER A 128 2.41 -36.76 -7.69
CA SER A 128 2.63 -35.78 -6.62
C SER A 128 3.19 -34.50 -7.23
N ILE A 129 2.39 -33.44 -7.21
CA ILE A 129 2.79 -32.11 -7.66
C ILE A 129 2.86 -31.22 -6.43
N ARG A 130 3.97 -30.52 -6.25
CA ARG A 130 4.19 -29.55 -5.18
C ARG A 130 4.22 -28.13 -5.77
N ALA A 131 3.51 -27.21 -5.12
CA ALA A 131 3.52 -25.79 -5.47
C ALA A 131 3.70 -24.91 -4.23
N LYS A 132 4.54 -23.88 -4.34
CA LYS A 132 4.76 -22.88 -3.29
C LYS A 132 4.99 -21.52 -3.93
N HIS A 133 4.37 -20.48 -3.39
CA HIS A 133 4.73 -19.12 -3.78
C HIS A 133 6.10 -18.74 -3.18
N ILE A 134 6.99 -18.10 -3.94
CA ILE A 134 8.37 -17.76 -3.51
C ILE A 134 8.43 -17.02 -2.17
N LYS A 135 7.48 -16.09 -1.97
CA LYS A 135 7.26 -15.30 -0.73
C LYS A 135 6.04 -15.75 0.09
N GLY A 136 5.48 -16.92 -0.22
CA GLY A 136 4.38 -17.55 0.50
C GLY A 136 4.89 -18.32 1.72
N ASN A 137 3.98 -18.63 2.64
CA ASN A 137 4.30 -19.35 3.88
C ASN A 137 3.62 -20.71 3.98
N ARG A 138 3.02 -21.19 2.89
CA ARG A 138 2.34 -22.47 2.78
C ARG A 138 2.82 -23.21 1.53
N VAL A 139 2.92 -24.53 1.64
CA VAL A 139 3.21 -25.41 0.51
C VAL A 139 1.96 -26.22 0.23
N TYR A 140 1.63 -26.38 -1.04
CA TYR A 140 0.52 -27.20 -1.50
C TYR A 140 1.07 -28.42 -2.21
N VAL A 141 0.50 -29.58 -1.91
CA VAL A 141 0.80 -30.84 -2.61
C VAL A 141 -0.51 -31.40 -3.11
N ALA A 142 -0.54 -31.81 -4.37
CA ALA A 142 -1.70 -32.41 -5.00
C ALA A 142 -1.36 -33.82 -5.49
N ASP A 143 -2.29 -34.73 -5.29
CA ASP A 143 -2.19 -36.11 -5.74
C ASP A 143 -2.86 -36.34 -7.11
N LYS A 144 -2.93 -37.59 -7.56
CA LYS A 144 -3.59 -37.99 -8.82
C LYS A 144 -5.07 -37.62 -8.91
N ASN A 145 -5.78 -37.51 -7.79
CA ASN A 145 -7.19 -37.12 -7.76
C ASN A 145 -7.35 -35.60 -7.72
N CYS A 146 -6.24 -34.86 -7.81
CA CYS A 146 -6.19 -33.42 -7.62
C CYS A 146 -6.62 -33.00 -6.20
N ASP A 147 -6.50 -33.91 -5.22
CA ASP A 147 -6.76 -33.59 -3.81
C ASP A 147 -5.58 -32.79 -3.26
N ILE A 148 -5.82 -31.51 -3.01
CA ILE A 148 -4.77 -30.57 -2.59
C ILE A 148 -4.68 -30.55 -1.07
N GLN A 149 -3.54 -30.98 -0.55
CA GLN A 149 -3.19 -30.88 0.85
C GLN A 149 -2.27 -29.68 1.09
N GLU A 150 -2.53 -28.96 2.18
CA GLU A 150 -1.65 -27.91 2.66
C GLU A 150 -0.66 -28.49 3.66
N ILE A 151 0.63 -28.36 3.35
CA ILE A 151 1.72 -28.75 4.24
C ILE A 151 2.31 -27.48 4.83
N ARG A 152 2.37 -27.43 6.16
CA ARG A 152 3.14 -26.40 6.85
C ARG A 152 4.62 -26.77 6.69
N PRO A 153 5.44 -25.89 6.10
CA PRO A 153 6.87 -26.15 5.94
C PRO A 153 7.57 -26.32 7.30
#